data_AF-A0A7Y0H4X9-F1
#
_entry.id   AF-A0A7Y0H4X9-F1
#
_cell.length_a   1.000
_cell.length_b   1.000
_cell.length_c   1.000
_cell.angle_alpha   90.00
_cell.angle_beta   90.00
_cell.angle_gamma   90.00
#
_symmetry.space_group_name_H-M   'P 1'
#
loop_
_entity.id
_entity.type
_entity.pdbx_description
1 polymer ?
#
loop_
_entity_poly.entity_id
_entity_poly.type
_entity_poly.pdbx_seq_one_letter_code
_entity_poly.pdbx_strand_id
1 'polypeptide(L)'
;MALSIKTDEADRLARELAATTHESITEAVTVALRERLERVRSIPKPDIIAASRLLAADYAAGATHDPRSDDQVIGYDEHGVPA
;
A
#
# COMPACT_ATOMS: atom_id res chain seq x y z
N MET A 1 -20.71 -1.89 -23.11
CA MET A 1 -21.00 -0.99 -21.97
C MET A 1 -20.31 0.34 -22.22
N ALA A 2 -20.90 1.47 -21.81
CA ALA A 2 -20.31 2.79 -22.01
C ALA A 2 -19.78 3.35 -20.69
N LEU A 3 -18.49 3.69 -20.66
CA LEU A 3 -17.89 4.50 -19.60
C LEU A 3 -18.37 5.95 -19.79
N SER A 4 -19.02 6.53 -18.78
CA SER A 4 -19.50 7.92 -18.82
C SER A 4 -18.69 8.76 -17.83
N ILE A 5 -17.84 9.64 -18.36
CA ILE A 5 -17.05 10.61 -17.60
C ILE A 5 -17.50 12.00 -18.06
N LYS A 6 -18.02 12.81 -17.14
CA LYS A 6 -18.64 14.11 -17.43
C LYS A 6 -17.86 15.24 -16.76
N THR A 7 -16.62 15.44 -17.20
CA THR A 7 -15.80 16.58 -16.78
C THR A 7 -15.09 17.18 -17.99
N ASP A 8 -15.04 18.50 -18.06
CA ASP A 8 -14.38 19.23 -19.17
C ASP A 8 -12.89 18.89 -19.26
N GLU A 9 -12.26 18.65 -18.11
CA GLU A 9 -10.86 18.24 -18.03
C GLU A 9 -10.61 16.89 -18.70
N ALA A 10 -11.47 15.89 -18.46
CA ALA A 10 -11.29 14.57 -19.04
C ALA A 10 -11.49 14.59 -20.57
N ASP A 11 -12.48 15.34 -21.07
CA ASP A 11 -12.68 15.51 -22.52
C ASP A 11 -11.48 16.20 -23.17
N ARG A 12 -10.97 17.28 -22.57
CA ARG A 12 -9.78 17.99 -23.07
C ARG A 12 -8.56 17.07 -23.13
N LEU A 13 -8.25 16.37 -22.03
CA LEU A 13 -7.11 15.46 -21.95
C LEU A 13 -7.24 14.30 -22.95
N ALA A 14 -8.44 13.75 -23.12
CA ALA A 14 -8.68 12.66 -24.06
C ALA A 14 -8.49 13.11 -25.52
N ARG A 15 -8.94 14.32 -25.86
CA ARG A 15 -8.73 14.92 -27.19
C ARG A 15 -7.27 15.25 -27.46
N GLU A 16 -6.58 15.83 -26.49
CA GLU A 16 -5.16 16.18 -26.60
C GLU A 16 -4.30 14.92 -26.79
N LEU A 17 -4.57 13.88 -25.99
CA LEU A 17 -3.86 12.61 -26.09
C LEU A 17 -4.08 11.97 -27.47
N ALA A 18 -5.34 11.85 -27.91
CA ALA A 18 -5.68 11.28 -29.21
C ALA A 18 -5.05 12.05 -30.38
N ALA A 19 -5.05 13.39 -30.33
CA ALA A 19 -4.42 14.22 -31.35
C ALA A 19 -2.90 14.04 -31.39
N THR A 20 -2.26 13.90 -30.22
CA THR A 20 -0.81 13.73 -30.11
C THR A 20 -0.37 12.35 -30.59
N THR A 21 -1.13 11.31 -30.26
CA THR A 21 -0.81 9.92 -30.64
C THR A 21 -1.34 9.53 -32.01
N HIS A 22 -2.17 10.37 -32.64
CA HIS A 22 -2.86 10.09 -33.91
C HIS A 22 -3.80 8.87 -33.82
N GLU A 23 -4.38 8.66 -32.64
CA GLU A 23 -5.30 7.56 -32.36
C GLU A 23 -6.74 8.07 -32.24
N SER A 24 -7.70 7.14 -32.20
CA SER A 24 -9.06 7.49 -31.79
C SER A 24 -9.10 7.83 -30.30
N ILE A 25 -10.04 8.69 -29.87
CA ILE A 25 -10.25 8.99 -28.45
C ILE A 25 -10.43 7.70 -27.62
N THR A 26 -11.16 6.73 -28.16
CA THR A 26 -11.38 5.44 -27.49
C THR A 26 -10.09 4.66 -27.31
N GLU A 27 -9.25 4.60 -28.33
CA GLU A 27 -7.97 3.90 -28.29
C GLU A 27 -6.99 4.55 -27.33
N ALA A 28 -6.79 5.87 -27.46
CA ALA A 28 -5.93 6.67 -26.60
C ALA A 28 -6.30 6.51 -25.11
N VAL A 29 -7.59 6.63 -24.78
CA VAL A 29 -8.07 6.45 -23.39
C VAL A 29 -7.88 5.02 -22.91
N THR A 30 -8.14 4.02 -23.75
CA THR A 30 -7.98 2.61 -23.39
C THR A 30 -6.52 2.27 -23.10
N VAL A 31 -5.60 2.78 -23.92
CA VAL A 31 -4.15 2.60 -23.73
C VAL A 31 -3.70 3.31 -22.44
N ALA A 32 -4.05 4.58 -22.25
CA ALA A 32 -3.68 5.33 -21.05
C ALA A 32 -4.16 4.67 -19.75
N LEU A 33 -5.39 4.14 -19.73
CA LEU A 33 -5.93 3.39 -18.60
C LEU A 33 -5.14 2.11 -18.34
N ARG A 34 -4.80 1.36 -19.41
CA ARG A 34 -4.01 0.12 -19.31
C ARG A 34 -2.63 0.40 -18.73
N GLU A 35 -1.93 1.40 -19.27
CA GLU A 35 -0.61 1.81 -18.80
C GLU A 35 -0.63 2.31 -17.35
N ARG A 36 -1.68 3.05 -16.95
CA ARG A 36 -1.82 3.49 -15.56
C ARG A 36 -2.05 2.31 -14.64
N LEU A 37 -2.90 1.36 -15.02
CA LEU A 37 -3.13 0.12 -14.26
C LEU A 37 -1.84 -0.70 -14.13
N GLU A 38 -1.05 -0.81 -15.19
CA GLU A 38 0.24 -1.51 -15.16
C GLU A 38 1.25 -0.84 -14.23
N ARG A 39 1.38 0.50 -14.29
CA ARG A 39 2.20 1.27 -13.34
C ARG A 39 1.75 1.10 -11.89
N VAL A 40 0.44 1.06 -11.64
CA VAL A 40 -0.09 0.87 -10.28
C VAL A 40 0.08 -0.56 -9.79
N ARG A 41 -0.03 -1.56 -10.68
CA ARG A 41 0.16 -2.99 -10.33
C ARG A 41 1.62 -3.39 -10.16
N SER A 42 2.53 -2.73 -10.88
CA SER A 42 3.98 -2.99 -10.80
C SER A 42 4.63 -2.40 -9.56
N ILE A 43 4.00 -1.43 -8.89
CA ILE A 43 4.42 -1.00 -7.55
C ILE A 43 4.22 -2.20 -6.61
N PRO A 44 5.30 -2.80 -6.07
CA PRO A 44 5.17 -3.90 -5.14
C PRO A 44 4.32 -3.40 -3.97
N LYS A 45 3.22 -4.10 -3.68
CA LYS A 45 2.57 -3.89 -2.39
C LYS A 45 3.61 -4.23 -1.33
N PRO A 46 3.77 -3.41 -0.27
CA PRO A 46 4.59 -3.79 0.85
C PRO A 46 4.13 -5.19 1.29
N ASP A 47 5.05 -6.15 1.26
CA ASP A 47 4.77 -7.45 1.84
C ASP A 47 4.82 -7.26 3.35
N ILE A 48 3.66 -6.89 3.92
CA ILE A 48 3.51 -6.61 5.34
C ILE A 48 3.93 -7.84 6.16
N ILE A 49 3.71 -9.06 5.64
CA ILE A 49 4.07 -10.30 6.33
C ILE A 49 5.60 -10.45 6.35
N ALA A 50 6.26 -10.26 5.21
CA ALA A 50 7.72 -10.30 5.16
C ALA A 50 8.36 -9.20 6.02
N ALA A 51 7.83 -7.97 5.95
CA ALA A 51 8.30 -6.85 6.77
C ALA A 51 8.14 -7.13 8.27
N SER A 52 6.99 -7.69 8.68
CA SER A 52 6.72 -8.06 10.08
C SER A 52 7.66 -9.17 10.55
N ARG A 53 7.94 -10.16 9.70
CA ARG A 53 8.88 -11.24 10.01
C ARG A 53 10.31 -10.72 10.17
N LEU A 54 10.76 -9.83 9.30
CA LEU A 54 12.06 -9.17 9.40
C LEU A 54 12.19 -8.38 10.71
N LEU A 55 11.17 -7.59 11.04
CA LEU A 55 11.15 -6.81 12.28
C LEU A 55 11.20 -7.73 13.51
N ALA A 56 10.38 -8.78 13.55
CA ALA A 56 10.37 -9.72 14.67
C ALA A 56 11.72 -10.43 14.86
N ALA A 57 12.39 -10.80 13.76
CA ALA A 57 13.72 -11.42 13.82
C ALA A 57 14.79 -10.44 14.35
N ASP A 58 14.73 -9.18 13.93
CA ASP A 58 15.65 -8.13 14.39
C ASP A 58 15.49 -7.88 15.90
N TYR A 59 14.25 -7.76 16.38
CA TYR A 59 13.95 -7.64 17.82
C TYR A 59 14.40 -8.87 18.62
N ALA A 60 14.19 -10.08 18.10
CA ALA A 60 14.58 -11.32 18.77
C ALA A 60 16.11 -11.50 18.86
N ALA A 61 16.88 -10.90 17.95
CA ALA A 61 18.34 -10.92 17.99
C ALA A 61 18.95 -9.93 19.01
N GLY A 62 18.14 -8.99 19.53
CA GLY A 62 18.57 -8.01 20.52
C GLY A 62 18.90 -8.63 21.88
N ALA A 63 19.77 -7.95 22.65
CA ALA A 63 20.08 -8.36 24.01
C ALA A 63 18.92 -8.03 24.97
N THR A 64 18.63 -8.94 25.91
CA THR A 64 17.71 -8.68 27.02
C THR A 64 18.29 -7.60 27.92
N HIS A 65 17.64 -6.43 27.97
CA HIS A 65 18.09 -5.29 28.78
C HIS A 65 17.50 -5.28 30.20
N ASP A 66 16.33 -5.89 30.37
CA ASP A 66 15.66 -6.03 31.66
C ASP A 66 15.44 -7.53 31.93
N PRO A 67 16.07 -8.10 32.97
CA PRO A 67 15.96 -9.52 33.28
C PRO A 67 14.72 -9.86 34.11
N ARG A 68 13.89 -8.88 34.48
CA ARG A 68 12.63 -9.13 35.20
C ARG A 68 11.72 -10.05 34.39
N SER A 69 11.01 -10.94 35.08
CA SER A 69 9.95 -11.73 34.46
C SER A 69 8.77 -10.85 34.05
N ASP A 70 7.92 -11.35 33.15
CA ASP A 70 6.71 -10.65 32.70
C ASP A 70 5.87 -10.15 33.88
N ASP A 71 5.67 -10.99 34.92
CA ASP A 71 4.92 -10.63 36.13
C ASP A 71 5.59 -9.50 36.93
N GLN A 72 6.93 -9.49 37.00
CA GLN A 72 7.69 -8.44 37.68
C GLN A 72 7.75 -7.13 36.88
N VAL A 73 7.58 -7.20 35.56
CA VAL A 73 7.45 -6.03 34.68
C VAL A 73 6.05 -5.46 34.79
N ILE A 74 5.03 -6.31 34.80
CA ILE A 74 3.61 -5.94 34.91
C ILE A 74 3.31 -5.40 36.32
N GLY A 75 3.91 -5.98 37.37
CA GLY A 75 3.77 -5.53 38.76
C GLY A 75 2.44 -5.89 39.41
N TYR A 76 1.69 -6.81 38.81
CA TYR A 76 0.43 -7.33 39.35
C TYR A 76 0.54 -8.84 39.50
N ASP A 77 -0.04 -9.38 40.57
CA ASP A 77 -0.17 -10.83 40.73
C ASP A 77 -1.32 -11.40 39.87
N GLU A 78 -1.53 -12.72 39.97
CA GLU A 78 -2.60 -13.44 39.27
C GLU A 78 -4.03 -12.97 39.62
N HIS A 79 -4.17 -12.17 40.69
CA HIS A 79 -5.43 -11.59 41.14
C HIS A 79 -5.60 -10.12 40.71
N GLY A 80 -4.62 -9.57 40.00
CA GLY A 80 -4.65 -8.19 39.52
C GLY A 80 -4.46 -7.17 40.64
N VAL A 81 -3.86 -7.56 41.77
CA VAL A 81 -3.43 -6.63 42.81
C VAL A 81 -1.93 -6.36 42.70
N PRO A 82 -1.46 -5.14 43.07
CA PRO A 82 -0.03 -4.85 43.04
C PRO A 82 0.75 -5.83 43.91
N ALA A 83 1.76 -6.47 43.33
CA ALA A 83 2.65 -7.41 44.00
C ALA A 83 3.90 -6.71 44.56
#